data_AF-A0A8J3TD79-F1
#
_entry.id   AF-A0A8J3TD79-F1
#
_cell.length_a   1.000
_cell.length_b   1.000
_cell.length_c   1.000
_cell.angle_alpha   90.00
_cell.angle_beta   90.00
_cell.angle_gamma   90.00
#
_symmetry.space_group_name_H-M   'P 1'
#
loop_
_entity.id
_entity.type
_entity.pdbx_description
1 polymer ?
#
loop_
_entity_poly.entity_id
_entity_poly.type
_entity_poly.pdbx_seq_one_letter_code
_entity_poly.pdbx_strand_id
1 'polypeptide(L)'
;MLAPAPYPGSVYLAEAPKITDWMQAWGSIASLIISTGALVFTGLLLRHEIRIRREEETAASANQARLVFTRITETSSDGRYLQIGWEVVNFSSEPVMDVRVRASKTGRRGTAFSQWTKADEIVKVRREGSCLIPYPGYPSDFGVALEVHFVDANGLEWSRTNRERPVRRFVWVTPADDEDLLLPDIGRNPLARLVIRLIHILRAAKVRRRWRKRGMEVKIASPRFW
;
A
#
# COMPACT_ATOMS: atom_id res chain seq x y z
N MET A 1 -85.29 43.53 -11.71
CA MET A 1 -84.77 42.47 -10.81
C MET A 1 -83.32 42.81 -10.48
N LEU A 2 -83.06 43.31 -9.27
CA LEU A 2 -81.74 43.75 -8.82
C LEU A 2 -81.17 42.71 -7.85
N ALA A 3 -79.92 42.30 -8.09
CA ALA A 3 -79.21 41.33 -7.26
C ALA A 3 -78.94 41.89 -5.85
N PRO A 4 -79.04 41.07 -4.78
CA PRO A 4 -78.72 41.52 -3.43
C PRO A 4 -77.22 41.82 -3.29
N ALA A 5 -76.91 42.94 -2.64
CA ALA A 5 -75.54 43.38 -2.39
C ALA A 5 -74.79 42.36 -1.49
N PRO A 6 -73.49 42.12 -1.75
CA PRO A 6 -72.68 41.26 -0.90
C PRO A 6 -72.53 41.87 0.49
N TYR A 7 -72.80 41.08 1.54
CA TYR A 7 -72.64 41.50 2.93
C TYR A 7 -71.18 41.90 3.22
N PRO A 8 -70.91 43.15 3.64
CA PRO A 8 -69.57 43.56 4.02
C PRO A 8 -69.25 43.03 5.42
N GLY A 9 -68.18 42.25 5.52
CA GLY A 9 -67.44 42.08 6.76
C GLY A 9 -67.79 40.83 7.57
N SER A 10 -67.44 39.65 7.05
CA SER A 10 -66.91 38.63 7.95
C SER A 10 -65.53 39.12 8.42
N VAL A 11 -65.52 39.92 9.48
CA VAL A 11 -64.29 40.24 10.20
C VAL A 11 -63.78 38.90 10.70
N TYR A 12 -62.73 38.38 10.06
CA TYR A 12 -61.98 37.25 10.59
C TYR A 12 -61.43 37.70 11.94
N LEU A 13 -62.17 37.42 13.02
CA LEU A 13 -61.64 37.48 14.36
C LEU A 13 -60.50 36.47 14.36
N ALA A 14 -59.28 36.97 14.20
CA ALA A 14 -58.07 36.17 14.31
C ALA A 14 -58.11 35.54 15.70
N GLU A 15 -58.53 34.27 15.77
CA GLU A 15 -58.53 33.49 16.99
C GLU A 15 -57.10 33.57 17.52
N ALA A 16 -56.91 34.21 18.67
CA ALA A 16 -55.58 34.44 19.22
C ALA A 16 -54.87 33.07 19.29
N PRO A 17 -53.62 32.96 18.79
CA PRO A 17 -52.95 31.67 18.67
C PRO A 17 -52.97 30.96 20.02
N LYS A 18 -53.55 29.76 20.04
CA LYS A 18 -53.67 28.97 21.27
C LYS A 18 -52.25 28.55 21.68
N ILE A 19 -51.96 28.58 22.98
CA ILE A 19 -50.67 28.21 23.57
C ILE A 19 -50.19 26.81 23.07
N THR A 20 -51.13 25.95 22.70
CA THR A 20 -50.91 24.64 22.09
C THR A 20 -50.13 24.67 20.78
N ASP A 21 -50.37 25.65 19.90
CA ASP A 21 -49.71 25.71 18.58
C ASP A 21 -48.22 26.05 18.72
N TRP A 22 -47.89 26.87 19.71
CA TRP A 22 -46.51 27.20 20.06
C TRP A 22 -45.76 26.00 20.63
N MET A 23 -46.40 25.22 21.52
CA MET A 23 -45.79 24.00 22.06
C MET A 23 -45.51 22.97 20.96
N GLN A 24 -46.40 22.83 19.98
CA GLN A 24 -46.19 21.93 18.85
C GLN A 24 -45.04 22.39 17.95
N ALA A 25 -44.89 23.69 17.71
CA ALA A 25 -43.79 24.25 16.94
C ALA A 25 -42.42 23.91 17.60
N TRP A 26 -42.31 24.09 18.92
CA TRP A 26 -41.09 23.74 19.67
C TRP A 26 -40.74 22.26 19.63
N GLY A 27 -41.75 21.38 19.69
CA GLY A 27 -41.54 19.93 19.55
C GLY A 27 -40.92 19.57 18.20
N SER A 28 -41.38 20.19 17.12
CA SER A 28 -40.83 19.93 15.78
C SER A 28 -39.37 20.39 15.66
N ILE A 29 -39.03 21.57 16.18
CA ILE A 29 -37.67 22.10 16.22
C ILE A 29 -36.76 21.19 17.05
N ALA A 30 -37.20 20.77 18.24
CA ALA A 30 -36.43 19.87 19.08
C ALA A 30 -36.15 18.52 18.38
N SER A 31 -37.15 17.94 17.73
CA SER A 31 -37.00 16.68 16.98
C SER A 31 -36.02 16.82 15.81
N LEU A 32 -36.02 17.96 15.12
CA LEU A 32 -35.09 18.26 14.03
C LEU A 32 -33.65 18.38 14.54
N ILE A 33 -33.46 19.10 15.65
CA ILE A 33 -32.13 19.26 16.28
C ILE A 33 -31.60 17.91 16.74
N ILE A 34 -32.42 17.09 17.41
CA ILE A 34 -32.02 15.76 17.88
C ILE A 34 -31.65 14.85 16.69
N SER A 35 -32.46 14.84 15.64
CA SER A 35 -32.21 14.01 14.45
C SER A 35 -30.93 14.44 13.71
N THR A 36 -30.71 15.75 13.59
CA THR A 36 -29.49 16.31 13.00
C THR A 36 -28.28 15.97 13.86
N GLY A 37 -28.40 16.11 15.17
CA GLY A 37 -27.35 15.73 16.13
C GLY A 37 -26.99 14.25 16.00
N ALA A 38 -27.98 13.36 15.96
CA ALA A 38 -27.77 11.92 15.79
C ALA A 38 -27.02 11.58 14.48
N LEU A 39 -27.35 12.25 13.37
CA LEU A 39 -26.63 12.10 12.10
C LEU A 39 -25.17 12.53 12.20
N VAL A 40 -24.91 13.67 12.84
CA VAL A 40 -23.54 14.16 13.06
C VAL A 40 -22.74 13.18 13.93
N PHE A 41 -23.31 12.71 15.03
CA PHE A 41 -22.66 11.73 15.90
C PHE A 41 -22.35 10.42 15.17
N THR A 42 -23.30 9.91 14.38
CA THR A 42 -23.11 8.71 13.56
C THR A 42 -21.97 8.91 12.55
N GLY A 43 -21.92 10.07 11.90
CA GLY A 43 -20.84 10.41 10.97
C GLY A 43 -19.46 10.48 11.64
N LEU A 44 -19.39 11.04 12.85
CA LEU A 44 -18.14 11.10 13.63
C LEU A 44 -17.65 9.71 14.05
N LEU A 45 -18.56 8.83 14.49
CA LEU A 45 -18.24 7.45 14.85
C LEU A 45 -17.71 6.67 13.64
N LEU A 46 -18.37 6.76 12.49
CA LEU A 46 -17.91 6.11 11.25
C LEU A 46 -16.52 6.60 10.84
N ARG A 47 -16.28 7.92 10.94
CA ARG A 47 -14.96 8.48 10.62
C ARG A 47 -13.88 7.96 11.57
N HIS A 48 -14.21 7.81 12.85
CA HIS A 48 -13.28 7.27 13.85
C HIS A 48 -12.95 5.80 13.59
N GLU A 49 -13.95 4.97 13.31
CA GLU A 49 -13.74 3.56 13.01
C GLU A 49 -12.86 3.36 11.76
N ILE A 50 -13.11 4.13 10.68
CA ILE A 50 -12.29 4.08 9.46
C ILE A 50 -10.84 4.44 9.77
N ARG A 51 -10.60 5.40 10.68
CA ARG A 51 -9.25 5.77 11.08
C ARG A 51 -8.56 4.63 11.82
N ILE A 52 -9.23 4.03 12.80
CA ILE A 52 -8.68 2.91 13.58
C ILE A 52 -8.32 1.74 12.65
N ARG A 53 -9.23 1.35 11.75
CA ARG A 53 -8.96 0.24 10.82
C ARG A 53 -7.72 0.48 9.97
N ARG A 54 -7.47 1.72 9.52
CA ARG A 54 -6.25 2.05 8.76
C ARG A 54 -5.00 1.97 9.62
N GLU A 55 -5.08 2.39 10.88
CA GLU A 55 -3.98 2.29 11.83
C GLU A 55 -3.67 0.81 12.14
N GLU A 56 -4.70 -0.01 12.33
CA GLU A 56 -4.59 -1.46 12.52
C GLU A 56 -4.02 -2.17 11.29
N GLU A 57 -4.49 -1.86 10.08
CA GLU A 57 -3.96 -2.40 8.82
C GLU A 57 -2.48 -2.03 8.65
N THR A 58 -2.11 -0.79 8.99
CA THR A 58 -0.71 -0.32 8.94
C THR A 58 0.15 -1.04 9.98
N ALA A 59 -0.38 -1.29 11.18
CA ALA A 59 0.31 -2.03 12.22
C ALA A 59 0.46 -3.52 11.87
N ALA A 60 -0.58 -4.14 11.32
CA ALA A 60 -0.59 -5.53 10.89
C ALA A 60 0.42 -5.79 9.77
N SER A 61 0.43 -4.95 8.73
CA SER A 61 1.41 -5.04 7.63
C SER A 61 2.85 -4.84 8.12
N ALA A 62 3.08 -3.86 9.01
CA ALA A 62 4.40 -3.68 9.62
C ALA A 62 4.83 -4.88 10.49
N ASN A 63 3.89 -5.54 11.17
CA ASN A 63 4.17 -6.75 11.94
C ASN A 63 4.53 -7.93 11.04
N GLN A 64 3.82 -8.15 9.93
CA GLN A 64 4.17 -9.16 8.94
C GLN A 64 5.59 -8.95 8.39
N ALA A 65 5.94 -7.72 8.01
CA ALA A 65 7.26 -7.41 7.47
C ALA A 65 8.40 -7.69 8.47
N ARG A 66 8.15 -7.58 9.78
CA ARG A 66 9.14 -7.91 10.83
C ARG A 66 9.45 -9.39 10.92
N LEU A 67 8.54 -10.25 10.47
CA LEU A 67 8.66 -11.71 10.49
C LEU A 67 9.44 -12.27 9.29
N VAL A 68 9.84 -11.41 8.35
CA VAL A 68 10.71 -11.80 7.23
C VAL A 68 12.16 -11.54 7.62
N PHE A 69 12.97 -12.59 7.64
CA PHE A 69 14.39 -12.52 8.00
C PHE A 69 15.27 -13.04 6.88
N THR A 70 16.47 -12.49 6.80
CA THR A 70 17.54 -13.02 5.95
C THR A 70 18.72 -13.46 6.78
N ARG A 71 19.39 -14.50 6.30
CA ARG A 71 20.60 -15.04 6.90
C ARG A 71 21.59 -15.44 5.81
N ILE A 72 22.86 -15.18 6.06
CA ILE A 72 23.97 -15.76 5.30
C ILE A 72 24.17 -17.19 5.80
N THR A 73 24.02 -18.18 4.92
CA THR A 73 24.18 -19.60 5.25
C THR A 73 25.63 -20.03 5.05
N GLU A 74 26.21 -19.64 3.93
CA GLU A 74 27.55 -20.07 3.50
C GLU A 74 28.31 -18.90 2.90
N THR A 75 29.62 -18.86 3.15
CA THR A 75 30.53 -17.92 2.53
C THR A 75 31.75 -18.68 2.04
N SER A 76 31.95 -18.74 0.73
CA SER A 76 33.11 -19.38 0.10
C SER A 76 33.81 -18.39 -0.82
N SER A 77 35.14 -18.47 -0.90
CA SER A 77 35.94 -17.58 -1.73
C SER A 77 36.87 -18.39 -2.62
N ASP A 78 36.86 -18.05 -3.92
CA ASP A 78 37.78 -18.61 -4.93
C ASP A 78 38.87 -17.60 -5.32
N GLY A 79 39.16 -16.64 -4.43
CA GLY A 79 40.15 -15.58 -4.65
C GLY A 79 39.73 -14.47 -5.63
N ARG A 80 38.86 -14.75 -6.60
CA ARG A 80 38.27 -13.76 -7.52
C ARG A 80 36.83 -13.40 -7.19
N TYR A 81 36.07 -14.34 -6.65
CA TYR A 81 34.67 -14.18 -6.30
C TYR A 81 34.42 -14.67 -4.89
N LEU A 82 33.52 -13.96 -4.21
CA LEU A 82 32.92 -14.38 -2.94
C LEU A 82 31.54 -14.95 -3.27
N GLN A 83 31.39 -16.26 -3.12
CA GLN A 83 30.11 -16.92 -3.18
C GLN A 83 29.42 -16.81 -1.82
N ILE A 84 28.26 -16.16 -1.80
CA ILE A 84 27.44 -15.99 -0.60
C ILE A 84 26.18 -16.82 -0.79
N GLY A 85 26.05 -17.87 0.01
CA GLY A 85 24.79 -18.57 0.24
C GLY A 85 23.92 -17.74 1.18
N TRP A 86 22.66 -17.58 0.82
CA TRP A 86 21.69 -16.83 1.61
C TRP A 86 20.38 -17.60 1.73
N GLU A 87 19.67 -17.31 2.80
CA GLU A 87 18.34 -17.83 3.10
C GLU A 87 17.41 -16.68 3.49
N VAL A 88 16.20 -16.68 2.95
CA VAL A 88 15.09 -15.84 3.38
C VAL A 88 14.04 -16.72 4.03
N VAL A 89 13.68 -16.40 5.27
CA VAL A 89 12.65 -17.11 6.05
C VAL A 89 11.50 -16.17 6.33
N ASN A 90 10.29 -16.60 6.02
CA ASN A 90 9.06 -15.93 6.37
C ASN A 90 8.39 -16.68 7.53
N PHE A 91 8.37 -16.08 8.72
CA PHE A 91 7.68 -16.64 9.89
C PHE A 91 6.22 -16.20 10.00
N SER A 92 5.70 -15.42 9.04
CA SER A 92 4.28 -15.09 8.99
C SER A 92 3.46 -16.22 8.37
N SER A 93 2.17 -16.31 8.72
CA SER A 93 1.22 -17.22 8.10
C SER A 93 0.84 -16.83 6.67
N GLU A 94 1.17 -15.61 6.27
CA GLU A 94 0.80 -15.02 5.00
C GLU A 94 1.97 -15.06 4.00
N PRO A 95 1.72 -15.31 2.71
CA PRO A 95 2.79 -15.38 1.72
C PRO A 95 3.44 -14.00 1.49
N VAL A 96 4.75 -13.99 1.28
CA VAL A 96 5.48 -12.83 0.76
C VAL A 96 5.88 -13.08 -0.69
N MET A 97 5.92 -12.03 -1.49
CA MET A 97 5.97 -12.11 -2.95
C MET A 97 7.09 -11.25 -3.48
N ASP A 98 7.48 -11.49 -4.73
CA ASP A 98 8.53 -10.72 -5.42
C ASP A 98 9.78 -10.55 -4.55
N VAL A 99 10.23 -11.65 -3.96
CA VAL A 99 11.38 -11.62 -3.05
C VAL A 99 12.63 -11.45 -3.89
N ARG A 100 13.35 -10.36 -3.64
CA ARG A 100 14.64 -10.06 -4.27
C ARG A 100 15.68 -9.90 -3.19
N VAL A 101 16.83 -10.55 -3.36
CA VAL A 101 17.95 -10.44 -2.42
C VAL A 101 19.11 -9.79 -3.13
N ARG A 102 19.67 -8.77 -2.50
CA ARG A 102 20.89 -8.08 -2.88
C ARG A 102 21.92 -8.29 -1.80
N ALA A 103 23.01 -8.96 -2.16
CA ALA A 103 24.19 -8.95 -1.33
C ALA A 103 25.04 -7.75 -1.72
N SER A 104 25.46 -6.98 -0.72
CA SER A 104 26.33 -5.83 -0.92
C SER A 104 27.52 -5.88 0.02
N LYS A 105 28.65 -5.43 -0.48
CA LYS A 105 29.89 -5.32 0.31
C LYS A 105 29.99 -3.91 0.86
N THR A 106 29.98 -3.78 2.19
CA THR A 106 30.20 -2.49 2.86
C THR A 106 31.71 -2.31 3.07
N GLY A 107 32.34 -1.51 2.23
CA GLY A 107 33.74 -1.11 2.40
C GLY A 107 33.86 0.23 3.11
N ARG A 108 35.07 0.60 3.55
CA ARG A 108 35.37 1.94 4.12
C ARG A 108 35.03 3.11 3.18
N ARG A 109 34.92 2.87 1.87
CA ARG A 109 34.56 3.88 0.85
C ARG A 109 33.11 3.75 0.33
N GLY A 110 32.25 2.99 1.02
CA GLY A 110 30.86 2.77 0.62
C GLY A 110 30.60 1.41 -0.04
N THR A 111 29.45 1.30 -0.69
CA THR A 111 28.94 0.05 -1.30
C THR A 111 29.69 -0.24 -2.60
N ALA A 112 30.56 -1.26 -2.59
CA ALA A 112 31.46 -1.49 -3.72
C ALA A 112 30.82 -2.28 -4.87
N PHE A 113 29.96 -3.25 -4.54
CA PHE A 113 29.32 -4.13 -5.53
C PHE A 113 27.98 -4.61 -5.02
N SER A 114 27.07 -4.87 -5.96
CA SER A 114 25.80 -5.48 -5.65
C SER A 114 25.17 -6.19 -6.83
N GLN A 115 24.53 -7.32 -6.56
CA GLN A 115 23.76 -8.05 -7.55
C GLN A 115 22.41 -8.44 -6.98
N TRP A 116 21.35 -8.19 -7.75
CA TRP A 116 20.01 -8.66 -7.44
C TRP A 116 19.83 -10.09 -7.90
N THR A 117 19.28 -10.94 -7.03
CA THR A 117 18.72 -12.21 -7.45
C THR A 117 17.41 -11.97 -8.20
N LYS A 118 17.12 -12.78 -9.23
CA LYS A 118 15.82 -12.76 -9.90
C LYS A 118 14.68 -12.89 -8.89
N ALA A 119 13.67 -12.06 -9.10
CA ALA A 119 12.40 -12.13 -8.40
C ALA A 119 11.80 -13.53 -8.54
N ASP A 120 11.51 -14.19 -7.41
CA ASP A 120 10.57 -15.32 -7.42
C ASP A 120 9.18 -14.84 -6.99
N GLU A 121 8.17 -15.51 -7.54
CA GLU A 121 6.79 -15.04 -7.46
C GLU A 121 6.25 -15.14 -6.02
N ILE A 122 6.56 -16.19 -5.25
CA ILE A 122 5.95 -16.45 -3.92
C ILE A 122 6.89 -17.24 -2.99
N VAL A 123 7.16 -16.71 -1.79
CA VAL A 123 7.84 -17.42 -0.68
C VAL A 123 6.87 -17.60 0.48
N LYS A 124 6.52 -18.86 0.79
CA LYS A 124 5.63 -19.19 1.92
C LYS A 124 6.38 -19.37 3.24
N VAL A 125 7.52 -20.07 3.21
CA VAL A 125 8.23 -20.46 4.44
C VAL A 125 9.72 -20.11 4.33
N ARG A 126 10.39 -20.68 3.33
CA ARG A 126 11.85 -20.60 3.18
C ARG A 126 12.23 -20.51 1.72
N ARG A 127 13.26 -19.72 1.43
CA ARG A 127 13.91 -19.67 0.12
C ARG A 127 15.40 -19.56 0.32
N GLU A 128 16.14 -20.30 -0.49
CA GLU A 128 17.60 -20.29 -0.49
C GLU A 128 18.11 -19.88 -1.87
N GLY A 129 19.32 -19.36 -1.89
CA GLY A 129 20.04 -19.10 -3.12
C GLY A 129 21.48 -18.75 -2.84
N SER A 130 22.22 -18.51 -3.91
CA SER A 130 23.59 -18.04 -3.84
C SER A 130 23.81 -16.90 -4.81
N CYS A 131 24.70 -15.99 -4.47
CA CYS A 131 25.16 -14.94 -5.39
C CYS A 131 26.69 -14.89 -5.39
N LEU A 132 27.24 -14.41 -6.50
CA LEU A 132 28.69 -14.23 -6.67
C LEU A 132 29.00 -12.74 -6.66
N ILE A 133 29.80 -12.30 -5.70
CA ILE A 133 30.28 -10.92 -5.65
C ILE A 133 31.76 -10.90 -6.06
N PRO A 134 32.18 -10.01 -6.97
CA PRO A 134 33.60 -9.80 -7.24
C PRO A 134 34.38 -9.53 -5.95
N TYR A 135 35.42 -10.33 -5.70
CA TYR A 135 36.26 -10.27 -4.52
C TYR A 135 37.70 -9.94 -4.93
N PRO A 136 38.15 -8.67 -4.82
CA PRO A 136 39.48 -8.27 -5.30
C PRO A 136 40.65 -8.71 -4.40
N GLY A 137 40.57 -9.86 -3.72
CA GLY A 137 41.69 -10.45 -2.97
C GLY A 137 42.16 -9.69 -1.71
N TYR A 138 41.45 -8.65 -1.26
CA TYR A 138 41.83 -7.87 -0.07
C TYR A 138 41.47 -8.59 1.25
N PRO A 139 42.15 -8.29 2.38
CA PRO A 139 42.01 -9.03 3.64
C PRO A 139 40.59 -9.05 4.24
N SER A 140 40.35 -10.10 5.03
CA SER A 140 39.12 -10.74 5.49
C SER A 140 38.08 -9.92 6.28
N ASP A 141 38.28 -8.63 6.53
CA ASP A 141 37.47 -7.89 7.52
C ASP A 141 36.25 -7.17 6.91
N PHE A 142 35.79 -7.61 5.75
CA PHE A 142 34.64 -6.98 5.10
C PHE A 142 33.31 -7.57 5.59
N GLY A 143 32.44 -6.70 6.08
CA GLY A 143 31.05 -7.04 6.32
C GLY A 143 30.28 -7.20 5.00
N VAL A 144 29.61 -8.34 4.85
CA VAL A 144 28.59 -8.54 3.82
C VAL A 144 27.24 -8.12 4.41
N ALA A 145 26.54 -7.23 3.72
CA ALA A 145 25.17 -6.87 4.04
C ALA A 145 24.21 -7.53 3.03
N LEU A 146 23.21 -8.23 3.54
CA LEU A 146 22.09 -8.74 2.75
C LEU A 146 20.92 -7.77 2.87
N GLU A 147 20.50 -7.22 1.74
CA GLU A 147 19.28 -6.45 1.60
C GLU A 147 18.22 -7.34 0.93
N VAL A 148 17.05 -7.49 1.55
CA VAL A 148 15.90 -8.17 0.95
C VAL A 148 14.82 -7.17 0.62
N HIS A 149 14.28 -7.25 -0.59
CA HIS A 149 13.04 -6.59 -0.98
C HIS A 149 11.96 -7.65 -1.14
N PHE A 150 10.76 -7.31 -0.72
CA PHE A 150 9.62 -8.19 -0.86
C PHE A 150 8.33 -7.39 -0.81
N VAL A 151 7.29 -7.97 -1.39
CA VAL A 151 5.92 -7.47 -1.37
C VAL A 151 5.12 -8.33 -0.38
N ASP A 152 4.48 -7.70 0.59
CA ASP A 152 3.63 -8.39 1.56
C ASP A 152 2.29 -8.83 0.95
N ALA A 153 1.47 -9.55 1.72
CA ALA A 153 0.17 -10.03 1.23
C ALA A 153 -0.82 -8.91 0.88
N ASN A 154 -0.61 -7.70 1.41
CA ASN A 154 -1.40 -6.51 1.12
C ASN A 154 -0.89 -5.74 -0.10
N GLY A 155 0.19 -6.21 -0.74
CA GLY A 155 0.79 -5.55 -1.90
C GLY A 155 1.70 -4.37 -1.53
N LEU A 156 2.10 -4.24 -0.26
CA LEU A 156 3.05 -3.21 0.17
C LEU A 156 4.47 -3.71 0.00
N GLU A 157 5.33 -2.84 -0.51
CA GLU A 157 6.74 -3.16 -0.69
C GLU A 157 7.58 -2.76 0.52
N TRP A 158 8.40 -3.70 0.93
CA TRP A 158 9.26 -3.59 2.09
C TRP A 158 10.69 -3.90 1.70
N SER A 159 11.61 -3.26 2.41
CA SER A 159 13.01 -3.62 2.34
C SER A 159 13.63 -3.75 3.72
N ARG A 160 14.54 -4.71 3.86
CA ARG A 160 15.23 -4.97 5.11
C ARG A 160 16.69 -5.27 4.85
N THR A 161 17.58 -4.60 5.57
CA THR A 161 19.02 -4.86 5.53
C THR A 161 19.43 -5.63 6.77
N ASN A 162 19.95 -6.84 6.61
CA ASN A 162 20.38 -7.72 7.69
C ASN A 162 19.30 -7.85 8.78
N ARG A 163 19.64 -7.48 10.02
CA ARG A 163 18.76 -7.54 11.20
C ARG A 163 17.99 -6.25 11.47
N GLU A 164 18.16 -5.22 10.66
CA GLU A 164 17.51 -3.92 10.85
C GLU A 164 15.99 -4.02 10.75
N ARG A 165 15.29 -2.96 11.16
CA ARG A 165 13.83 -2.89 11.02
C ARG A 165 13.47 -2.79 9.53
N PRO A 166 12.42 -3.49 9.07
CA PRO A 166 11.95 -3.32 7.70
C PRO A 166 11.48 -1.88 7.49
N VAL A 167 11.90 -1.29 6.37
CA VAL A 167 11.51 0.04 5.95
C VAL A 167 10.57 -0.11 4.76
N ARG A 168 9.42 0.56 4.84
CA ARG A 168 8.46 0.61 3.74
C ARG A 168 9.08 1.37 2.59
N ARG A 169 9.11 0.74 1.42
CA ARG A 169 9.66 1.34 0.21
C ARG A 169 8.52 1.92 -0.61
N PHE A 170 8.58 3.22 -0.88
CA PHE A 170 7.77 3.81 -1.93
C PHE A 170 8.54 3.60 -3.22
N VAL A 171 8.22 2.53 -3.95
CA VAL A 171 8.74 2.38 -5.30
C VAL A 171 8.07 3.43 -6.16
N TRP A 172 8.77 4.55 -6.31
CA TRP A 172 8.76 5.25 -7.58
C TRP A 172 9.28 4.22 -8.57
N VAL A 173 8.38 3.64 -9.37
CA VAL A 173 8.79 2.84 -10.53
C VAL A 173 9.56 3.81 -11.42
N THR A 174 10.86 3.92 -11.17
CA THR A 174 11.76 4.68 -12.01
C THR A 174 11.94 3.78 -13.22
N PRO A 175 11.48 4.17 -14.43
CA PRO A 175 11.48 3.28 -15.59
C PRO A 175 12.86 2.75 -16.01
N ALA A 176 13.93 3.27 -15.41
CA ALA A 176 15.31 3.01 -15.77
C ALA A 176 15.81 1.60 -15.42
N ASP A 177 15.27 0.92 -14.40
CA ASP A 177 15.78 -0.41 -14.00
C ASP A 177 15.31 -1.55 -14.93
N ASP A 178 14.38 -1.28 -15.85
CA ASP A 178 14.01 -2.17 -16.96
C ASP A 178 14.69 -1.75 -18.30
N GLU A 179 15.41 -0.61 -18.34
CA GLU A 179 16.06 -0.10 -19.58
C GLU A 179 17.41 -0.76 -19.90
N ASP A 180 18.06 -1.46 -18.96
CA ASP A 180 19.27 -2.26 -19.24
C ASP A 180 18.97 -3.58 -19.97
N LEU A 181 17.69 -3.88 -20.25
CA LEU A 181 17.25 -4.93 -21.17
C LEU A 181 16.61 -4.30 -22.41
N LEU A 182 17.48 -3.87 -23.34
CA LEU A 182 17.22 -3.78 -24.78
C LEU A 182 16.32 -2.64 -25.29
N LEU A 183 16.63 -1.35 -25.05
CA LEU A 183 16.12 -0.31 -25.96
C LEU A 183 17.18 0.75 -26.28
N PRO A 184 17.88 0.65 -27.43
CA PRO A 184 18.65 1.78 -27.93
C PRO A 184 17.68 2.89 -28.34
N ASP A 185 17.80 4.04 -27.68
CA ASP A 185 17.41 5.36 -28.18
C ASP A 185 15.91 5.63 -28.46
N ILE A 186 15.03 5.26 -27.52
CA ILE A 186 13.59 5.60 -27.59
C ILE A 186 13.22 6.87 -26.80
N GLY A 187 14.21 7.57 -26.22
CA GLY A 187 14.03 8.64 -25.23
C GLY A 187 13.21 9.87 -25.65
N ARG A 188 12.88 10.05 -26.94
CA ARG A 188 12.13 11.22 -27.44
C ARG A 188 10.72 10.94 -27.96
N ASN A 189 10.27 9.69 -28.05
CA ASN A 189 8.94 9.41 -28.61
C ASN A 189 7.85 9.36 -27.51
N PRO A 190 6.89 10.30 -27.49
CA PRO A 190 5.80 10.28 -26.50
C PRO A 190 4.91 9.03 -26.61
N LEU A 191 4.79 8.44 -27.81
CA LEU A 191 4.01 7.20 -28.01
C LEU A 191 4.69 6.01 -27.35
N ALA A 192 6.01 5.94 -27.35
CA ALA A 192 6.72 4.84 -26.69
C ALA A 192 6.54 4.86 -25.17
N ARG A 193 6.53 6.05 -24.54
CA ARG A 193 6.20 6.19 -23.12
C ARG A 193 4.79 5.72 -22.81
N LEU A 194 3.84 5.99 -23.70
CA LEU A 194 2.44 5.57 -23.56
C LEU A 194 2.31 4.05 -23.70
N VAL A 195 3.02 3.44 -24.66
CA VAL A 195 3.09 1.98 -24.84
C VAL A 195 3.73 1.30 -23.62
N ILE A 196 4.83 1.83 -23.08
CA ILE A 196 5.48 1.27 -21.88
C ILE A 196 4.54 1.35 -20.67
N ARG A 197 3.84 2.48 -20.47
CA ARG A 197 2.81 2.61 -19.42
C ARG A 197 1.68 1.61 -19.62
N LEU A 198 1.21 1.42 -20.85
CA LEU A 198 0.17 0.45 -21.18
C LEU A 198 0.64 -0.98 -20.87
N ILE A 199 1.88 -1.34 -21.22
CA ILE A 199 2.47 -2.65 -20.92
C ILE A 199 2.54 -2.89 -19.41
N HIS A 200 2.90 -1.89 -18.60
CA HIS A 200 2.91 -1.99 -17.14
C HIS A 200 1.50 -2.20 -16.57
N ILE A 201 0.52 -1.42 -17.03
CA ILE A 201 -0.89 -1.57 -16.63
C ILE A 201 -1.39 -2.97 -17.01
N LEU A 202 -1.05 -3.46 -18.21
CA LEU A 202 -1.43 -4.79 -18.68
C LEU A 202 -0.71 -5.92 -17.92
N ARG A 203 0.56 -5.75 -17.53
CA ARG A 203 1.28 -6.69 -16.65
C ARG A 203 0.63 -6.74 -15.28
N ALA A 204 0.36 -5.59 -14.65
CA ALA A 204 -0.36 -5.51 -13.38
C ALA A 204 -1.75 -6.17 -13.47
N ALA A 205 -2.49 -5.92 -14.56
CA ALA A 205 -3.79 -6.54 -14.82
C ALA A 205 -3.69 -8.06 -15.07
N LYS A 206 -2.64 -8.55 -15.74
CA LYS A 206 -2.40 -9.98 -16.00
C LYS A 206 -2.03 -10.72 -14.72
N VAL A 207 -1.20 -10.11 -13.88
CA VAL A 207 -0.94 -10.56 -12.51
C VAL A 207 -2.30 -10.65 -11.79
N ARG A 208 -3.10 -9.58 -11.74
CA ARG A 208 -4.44 -9.58 -11.14
C ARG A 208 -5.37 -10.69 -11.66
N ARG A 209 -5.38 -10.95 -12.98
CA ARG A 209 -6.21 -12.00 -13.61
C ARG A 209 -5.75 -13.40 -13.23
N ARG A 210 -4.44 -13.63 -13.07
CA ARG A 210 -3.90 -14.90 -12.54
C ARG A 210 -4.28 -15.12 -11.09
N TRP A 211 -4.32 -14.06 -10.28
CA TRP A 211 -4.64 -14.16 -8.86
C TRP A 211 -6.12 -14.49 -8.63
N ARG A 212 -7.01 -13.86 -9.41
CA ARG A 212 -8.45 -14.19 -9.41
C ARG A 212 -8.71 -15.65 -9.82
N LYS A 213 -7.91 -16.20 -10.74
CA LYS A 213 -7.99 -17.62 -11.14
C LYS A 213 -7.51 -18.59 -10.06
N ARG A 214 -6.69 -18.16 -9.10
CA ARG A 214 -6.18 -18.99 -7.98
C ARG A 214 -7.04 -18.88 -6.72
N GLY A 215 -8.22 -18.25 -6.79
CA GLY A 215 -9.11 -18.07 -5.62
C GLY A 215 -8.55 -17.13 -4.55
N MET A 216 -7.49 -16.39 -4.84
CA MET A 216 -6.93 -15.40 -3.92
C MET A 216 -7.55 -14.04 -4.24
N GLU A 217 -8.58 -13.66 -3.48
CA GLU A 217 -9.13 -12.30 -3.52
C GLU A 217 -8.19 -11.33 -2.82
N VAL A 218 -7.37 -10.63 -3.59
CA VAL A 218 -6.62 -9.48 -3.08
C VAL A 218 -7.53 -8.26 -3.10
N LYS A 219 -7.94 -7.81 -1.92
CA LYS A 219 -8.54 -6.49 -1.76
C LYS A 219 -7.44 -5.43 -1.85
N ILE A 220 -7.13 -4.99 -3.07
CA ILE A 220 -6.19 -3.87 -3.26
C ILE A 220 -6.95 -2.57 -2.95
N ALA A 221 -6.48 -1.85 -1.93
CA ALA A 221 -6.88 -0.46 -1.71
C ALA A 221 -6.47 0.38 -2.93
N SER A 222 -7.46 0.97 -3.61
CA SER A 222 -7.23 1.87 -4.74
C SER A 222 -6.32 3.02 -4.29
N PRO A 223 -5.26 3.37 -5.04
CA PRO A 223 -4.50 4.58 -4.74
C PRO A 223 -5.42 5.78 -4.94
N ARG A 224 -5.84 6.42 -3.84
CA ARG A 224 -6.47 7.73 -3.88
C ARG A 224 -5.35 8.76 -3.99
N PHE A 225 -5.23 9.35 -5.17
CA PHE A 225 -4.51 10.60 -5.35
C PHE A 225 -5.18 11.63 -4.42
N TRP A 226 -4.38 12.19 -3.50
CA TRP A 226 -4.73 13.38 -2.75
C TRP A 226 -4.49 14.60 -3.63
#